data_AF-A0A7W7Q2C3-F1
#
_entry.id   AF-A0A7W7Q2C3-F1
#
_cell.length_a   1.000
_cell.length_b   1.000
_cell.length_c   1.000
_cell.angle_alpha   90.00
_cell.angle_beta   90.00
_cell.angle_gamma   90.00
#
_symmetry.space_group_name_H-M   'P 1'
#
loop_
_entity.id
_entity.type
_entity.pdbx_description
1 polymer ?
#
loop_
_entity_poly.entity_id
_entity_poly.type
_entity_poly.pdbx_seq_one_letter_code
_entity_poly.pdbx_strand_id
1 'polypeptide(L)'
;MALIDGRAWTVSELAHAARIATSTASEHVRVLHDAGFVRTLKQGRHRYVRLSGPQVADVIERLANLAGPEPPRGLRQSVRARRLAHARTCYDHLAGRLGVALRDGLVGDGLISDRDGLAVTERGWATFASLGIEVQRPRRALLRECLDWTERREHLAGALPAAILSRAQDAGWLSRDSHRAVTVHDTAWLEQLGAQSPQTLGAALAP
;
A
#
# COMPACT_ATOMS: atom_id res chain seq x y z
N MET A 1 -1.84 -9.44 8.51
CA MET A 1 -2.43 -8.20 7.95
C MET A 1 -3.31 -8.52 6.74
N ALA A 2 -4.45 -9.20 6.93
CA ALA A 2 -5.35 -9.54 5.81
C ALA A 2 -6.12 -8.30 5.32
N LEU A 3 -6.83 -7.62 6.21
CA LEU A 3 -7.72 -6.49 5.87
C LEU A 3 -7.02 -5.24 5.31
N ILE A 4 -5.71 -5.12 5.49
CA ILE A 4 -4.93 -3.95 5.02
C ILE A 4 -4.72 -3.99 3.50
N ASP A 5 -4.94 -5.14 2.86
CA ASP A 5 -4.91 -5.22 1.39
C ASP A 5 -6.08 -4.50 0.69
N GLY A 6 -6.99 -3.89 1.47
CA GLY A 6 -8.12 -3.11 1.00
C GLY A 6 -9.30 -3.95 0.48
N ARG A 7 -9.14 -5.28 0.39
CA ARG A 7 -10.19 -6.19 -0.07
C ARG A 7 -11.17 -6.52 1.06
N ALA A 8 -12.34 -7.02 0.66
CA ALA A 8 -13.32 -7.53 1.59
C ALA A 8 -13.11 -9.04 1.78
N TRP A 9 -13.06 -9.48 3.03
CA TRP A 9 -12.74 -10.85 3.43
C TRP A 9 -13.91 -11.49 4.18
N THR A 10 -14.12 -12.79 4.01
CA THR A 10 -15.07 -13.53 4.85
C THR A 10 -14.49 -13.76 6.25
N VAL A 11 -15.36 -13.98 7.24
CA VAL A 11 -14.93 -14.30 8.61
C VAL A 11 -14.07 -15.56 8.65
N SER A 12 -14.38 -16.57 7.83
CA SER A 12 -13.60 -17.82 7.75
C SER A 12 -12.19 -17.59 7.21
N GLU A 13 -12.02 -16.75 6.19
CA GLU A 13 -10.68 -16.42 5.67
C GLU A 13 -9.87 -15.62 6.69
N LEU A 14 -10.52 -14.71 7.44
CA LEU A 14 -9.86 -13.97 8.53
C LEU A 14 -9.43 -14.91 9.66
N ALA A 15 -10.28 -15.86 10.04
CA ALA A 15 -9.97 -16.88 11.05
C ALA A 15 -8.73 -17.69 10.64
N HIS A 16 -8.70 -18.15 9.37
CA HIS A 16 -7.56 -18.86 8.81
C HIS A 16 -6.28 -18.01 8.82
N ALA A 17 -6.36 -16.76 8.35
CA ALA A 17 -5.22 -15.85 8.30
C ALA A 17 -4.66 -15.49 9.69
N ALA A 18 -5.53 -15.42 10.70
CA ALA A 18 -5.14 -15.15 12.09
C ALA A 18 -4.79 -16.43 12.88
N ARG A 19 -5.01 -17.62 12.31
CA ARG A 19 -4.85 -18.94 12.97
C ARG A 19 -5.68 -19.06 14.25
N ILE A 20 -6.93 -18.61 14.20
CA ILE A 20 -7.90 -18.71 15.31
C ILE A 20 -9.18 -19.42 14.85
N ALA A 21 -10.00 -19.85 15.80
CA ALA A 21 -11.31 -20.43 15.50
C ALA A 21 -12.26 -19.40 14.86
N THR A 22 -13.14 -19.86 13.97
CA THR A 22 -14.13 -19.00 13.29
C THR A 22 -15.09 -18.30 14.26
N SER A 23 -15.44 -18.96 15.37
CA SER A 23 -16.25 -18.35 16.44
C SER A 23 -15.55 -17.15 17.07
N THR A 24 -14.28 -17.31 17.48
CA THR A 24 -13.44 -16.23 18.01
C THR A 24 -13.25 -15.11 17.00
N ALA A 25 -13.00 -15.43 15.73
CA ALA A 25 -12.90 -14.43 14.67
C ALA A 25 -14.21 -13.64 14.51
N SER A 26 -15.37 -14.30 14.56
CA SER A 26 -16.68 -13.64 14.48
C SER A 26 -16.92 -12.68 15.64
N GLU A 27 -16.49 -13.06 16.85
CA GLU A 27 -16.61 -12.22 18.03
C GLU A 27 -15.71 -10.98 17.91
N HIS A 28 -14.44 -11.16 17.53
CA HIS A 28 -13.54 -10.04 17.25
C HIS A 28 -14.07 -9.11 16.14
N VAL A 29 -14.63 -9.68 15.07
CA VAL A 29 -15.23 -8.87 13.99
C VAL A 29 -16.41 -8.05 14.51
N ARG A 30 -17.24 -8.60 15.41
CA ARG A 30 -18.34 -7.84 16.04
C ARG A 30 -17.78 -6.68 16.87
N VAL A 31 -16.82 -6.94 17.76
CA VAL A 31 -16.20 -5.89 18.58
C VAL A 31 -15.59 -4.79 17.71
N LEU A 32 -14.84 -5.15 16.67
CA LEU A 32 -14.22 -4.19 15.75
C LEU A 32 -15.26 -3.44 14.91
N HIS A 33 -16.38 -4.08 14.56
CA HIS A 33 -17.46 -3.44 13.83
C HIS A 33 -18.15 -2.39 14.70
N ASP A 34 -18.49 -2.77 15.94
CA ASP A 34 -19.20 -1.92 16.88
C ASP A 34 -18.33 -0.72 17.31
N ALA A 35 -17.00 -0.90 17.34
CA ALA A 35 -16.02 0.16 17.55
C ALA A 35 -15.70 0.99 16.27
N GLY A 36 -16.31 0.66 15.11
CA GLY A 36 -16.13 1.39 13.86
C GLY A 36 -14.82 1.12 13.10
N PHE A 37 -14.02 0.12 13.49
CA PHE A 37 -12.76 -0.24 12.82
C PHE A 37 -12.98 -1.02 11.51
N VAL A 38 -14.03 -1.83 11.46
CA VAL A 38 -14.41 -2.58 10.26
C VAL A 38 -15.86 -2.32 9.88
N ARG A 39 -16.14 -2.40 8.58
CA ARG A 39 -17.50 -2.40 8.04
C ARG A 39 -17.81 -3.75 7.45
N THR A 40 -19.06 -4.19 7.59
CA THR A 40 -19.54 -5.42 6.96
C THR A 40 -20.30 -5.11 5.69
N LEU A 41 -20.08 -5.92 4.65
CA LEU A 41 -20.82 -5.90 3.40
C LEU A 41 -21.60 -7.20 3.30
N LYS A 42 -22.89 -7.11 2.97
CA LYS A 42 -23.70 -8.29 2.65
C LYS A 42 -23.71 -8.47 1.15
N GLN A 43 -23.21 -9.61 0.67
CA GLN A 43 -23.30 -10.00 -0.74
C GLN A 43 -23.76 -11.46 -0.83
N GLY A 44 -24.99 -11.64 -1.30
CA GLY A 44 -25.65 -12.94 -1.30
C GLY A 44 -25.75 -13.54 0.11
N ARG A 45 -25.25 -14.76 0.26
CA ARG A 45 -25.25 -15.52 1.53
C ARG A 45 -24.04 -15.21 2.41
N HIS A 46 -23.05 -14.50 1.90
CA HIS A 46 -21.81 -14.24 2.62
C HIS A 46 -21.79 -12.83 3.20
N ARG A 47 -21.20 -12.71 4.39
CA ARG A 47 -20.86 -11.45 5.03
C ARG A 47 -19.36 -11.23 4.88
N TYR A 48 -19.01 -10.15 4.20
CA TYR A 48 -17.63 -9.74 4.01
C TYR A 48 -17.29 -8.61 4.97
N VAL A 49 -16.02 -8.54 5.37
CA VAL A 49 -15.47 -7.62 6.34
C VAL A 49 -14.33 -6.86 5.66
N ARG A 50 -14.30 -5.54 5.80
CA ARG A 50 -13.20 -4.67 5.34
C ARG A 50 -12.96 -3.56 6.35
N LEU A 51 -11.75 -2.99 6.37
CA LEU A 51 -11.46 -1.82 7.22
C LEU A 51 -12.43 -0.68 6.87
N SER A 52 -12.88 0.06 7.89
CA SER A 52 -13.84 1.17 7.73
C SER A 52 -13.32 2.34 6.92
N GLY A 53 -12.00 2.47 6.76
CA GLY A 53 -11.41 3.42 5.83
C GLY A 53 -9.89 3.52 5.97
N PRO A 54 -9.26 4.42 5.20
CA PRO A 54 -7.81 4.65 5.23
C PRO A 54 -7.29 5.01 6.62
N GLN A 55 -8.03 5.82 7.38
CA GLN A 55 -7.63 6.24 8.74
C GLN A 55 -7.40 5.05 9.68
N VAL A 56 -8.20 3.99 9.57
CA VAL A 56 -8.03 2.78 10.36
C VAL A 56 -6.81 1.99 9.90
N ALA A 57 -6.59 1.90 8.58
CA ALA A 57 -5.38 1.28 8.03
C ALA A 57 -4.12 1.97 8.55
N ASP A 58 -4.13 3.30 8.58
CA ASP A 58 -3.02 4.12 9.07
C ASP A 58 -2.67 3.81 10.53
N VAL A 59 -3.67 3.67 11.40
CA VAL A 59 -3.45 3.32 12.82
C VAL A 59 -2.87 1.91 12.95
N ILE A 60 -3.43 0.94 12.21
CA ILE A 60 -2.95 -0.45 12.25
C ILE A 60 -1.51 -0.53 11.75
N GLU A 61 -1.17 0.21 10.70
CA GLU A 61 0.19 0.29 10.17
C GLU A 61 1.16 0.90 11.19
N ARG A 62 0.78 2.01 11.84
CA ARG A 62 1.61 2.62 12.91
C ARG A 62 1.87 1.67 14.07
N LEU A 63 0.85 0.90 14.50
CA LEU A 63 1.02 -0.12 15.54
C LEU A 63 1.91 -1.27 15.08
N ALA A 64 1.76 -1.71 13.83
CA ALA A 64 2.58 -2.77 13.26
C ALA A 64 4.06 -2.33 13.13
N ASN A 65 4.31 -1.07 12.81
CA ASN A 65 5.65 -0.48 12.80
C ASN A 65 6.29 -0.53 14.20
N LEU A 66 5.51 -0.27 15.26
CA LEU A 66 5.99 -0.34 16.64
C LEU A 66 6.30 -1.78 17.08
N ALA A 67 5.49 -2.74 16.65
CA ALA A 67 5.68 -4.17 17.00
C ALA A 67 6.91 -4.79 16.30
N GLY A 68 7.32 -4.25 15.15
CA GLY A 68 8.43 -4.76 14.35
C GLY A 68 8.09 -6.04 13.57
N PRO A 69 8.90 -6.40 12.54
CA PRO A 69 8.65 -7.58 11.73
C PRO A 69 9.03 -8.87 12.49
N GLU A 70 8.16 -9.88 12.43
CA GLU A 70 8.48 -11.23 12.91
C GLU A 70 9.47 -11.92 11.93
N PRO A 71 10.53 -12.57 12.41
CA PRO A 71 11.49 -13.25 11.54
C PRO A 71 10.83 -14.40 10.77
N PRO A 72 11.13 -14.57 9.46
CA PRO A 72 10.56 -15.63 8.65
C PRO A 72 11.09 -17.01 9.06
N ARG A 73 10.19 -17.98 9.17
CA ARG A 73 10.48 -19.38 9.51
C ARG A 73 10.45 -20.23 8.23
N GLY A 74 11.53 -20.16 7.46
CA GLY A 74 11.76 -20.97 6.27
C GLY A 74 11.72 -20.23 4.94
N LEU A 75 12.12 -20.94 3.87
CA LEU A 75 12.40 -20.35 2.56
C LEU A 75 11.19 -19.64 1.93
N ARG A 76 10.01 -20.27 1.95
CA ARG A 76 8.79 -19.68 1.37
C ARG A 76 8.40 -18.36 2.05
N GLN A 77 8.50 -18.31 3.38
CA GLN A 77 8.19 -17.09 4.13
C GLN A 77 9.26 -16.01 3.90
N SER A 78 10.54 -16.42 3.78
CA SER A 78 11.64 -15.51 3.46
C SER A 78 11.48 -14.88 2.07
N VAL A 79 11.17 -15.67 1.04
CA VAL A 79 10.91 -15.16 -0.32
C VAL A 79 9.74 -14.19 -0.32
N ARG A 80 8.64 -14.54 0.37
CA ARG A 80 7.48 -13.64 0.50
C ARG A 80 7.83 -12.34 1.22
N ALA A 81 8.58 -12.42 2.32
CA ALA A 81 9.04 -11.24 3.05
C ALA A 81 9.92 -10.34 2.17
N ARG A 82 10.83 -10.92 1.37
CA ARG A 82 11.68 -10.18 0.42
C ARG A 82 10.86 -9.49 -0.67
N ARG A 83 9.84 -10.16 -1.23
CA ARG A 83 8.93 -9.55 -2.21
C ARG A 83 8.17 -8.36 -1.61
N LEU A 84 7.62 -8.52 -0.40
CA LEU A 84 6.89 -7.45 0.29
C LEU A 84 7.77 -6.27 0.70
N ALA A 85 9.03 -6.53 1.08
CA ALA A 85 10.00 -5.49 1.36
C ALA A 85 10.39 -4.74 0.08
N HIS A 86 10.50 -5.44 -1.05
CA HIS A 86 10.86 -4.84 -2.34
C HIS A 86 9.76 -3.92 -2.89
N ALA A 87 8.55 -4.45 -3.09
CA ALA A 87 7.44 -3.68 -3.64
C ALA A 87 6.11 -4.25 -3.14
N ARG A 88 5.29 -3.39 -2.53
CA ARG A 88 3.95 -3.76 -2.07
C ARG A 88 3.01 -2.56 -2.09
N THR A 89 1.77 -2.82 -1.71
CA THR A 89 0.82 -1.78 -1.29
C THR A 89 0.78 -1.68 0.24
N CYS A 90 0.84 -0.46 0.78
CA CYS A 90 0.55 -0.24 2.21
C CYS A 90 -0.94 -0.44 2.44
N TYR A 91 -1.76 0.42 1.85
CA TYR A 91 -3.20 0.20 1.74
C TYR A 91 -3.62 0.37 0.27
N ASP A 92 -3.68 1.63 -0.16
CA ASP A 92 -4.02 2.04 -1.52
C ASP A 92 -2.90 2.83 -2.19
N HIS A 93 -1.66 2.71 -1.70
CA HIS A 93 -0.49 3.39 -2.22
C HIS A 93 0.73 2.46 -2.15
N LEU A 94 1.75 2.77 -2.95
CA LEU A 94 2.98 1.98 -3.04
C LEU A 94 3.83 2.13 -1.78
N ALA A 95 4.41 1.02 -1.35
CA ALA A 95 5.27 0.90 -0.17
C ALA A 95 6.38 -0.14 -0.44
N GLY A 96 7.21 -0.38 0.57
CA GLY A 96 8.48 -1.07 0.42
C GLY A 96 9.50 -0.16 -0.25
N ARG A 97 10.60 -0.76 -0.69
CA ARG A 97 11.69 -0.04 -1.37
C ARG A 97 11.19 0.75 -2.58
N LEU A 98 10.25 0.20 -3.35
CA LEU A 98 9.63 0.90 -4.46
C LEU A 98 8.88 2.16 -4.03
N GLY A 99 8.09 2.10 -2.96
CA GLY A 99 7.34 3.26 -2.46
C GLY A 99 8.25 4.36 -1.94
N VAL A 100 9.34 3.98 -1.25
CA VAL A 100 10.37 4.92 -0.76
C VAL A 100 11.14 5.53 -1.94
N ALA A 101 11.58 4.71 -2.89
CA ALA A 101 12.29 5.20 -4.08
C ALA A 101 11.41 6.14 -4.94
N LEU A 102 10.11 5.86 -5.01
CA LEU A 102 9.16 6.75 -5.67
C LEU A 102 9.05 8.10 -4.95
N ARG A 103 8.95 8.10 -3.61
CA ARG A 103 8.98 9.35 -2.83
C ARG A 103 10.27 10.13 -3.09
N ASP A 104 11.41 9.47 -2.96
CA ASP A 104 12.73 10.08 -3.13
C ASP A 104 12.89 10.69 -4.53
N GLY A 105 12.43 9.98 -5.56
CA GLY A 105 12.45 10.47 -6.94
C GLY A 105 11.56 11.69 -7.15
N LEU A 106 10.32 11.64 -6.66
CA LEU A 106 9.38 12.77 -6.76
C LEU A 106 9.91 14.03 -6.07
N VAL A 107 10.58 13.89 -4.92
CA VAL A 107 11.20 15.01 -4.20
C VAL A 107 12.49 15.46 -4.90
N GLY A 108 13.36 14.52 -5.26
CA GLY A 108 14.65 14.79 -5.90
C GLY A 108 14.53 15.51 -7.24
N ASP A 109 13.53 15.15 -8.04
CA ASP A 109 13.25 15.78 -9.35
C ASP A 109 12.38 17.04 -9.23
N GLY A 110 12.05 17.46 -8.01
CA GLY A 110 11.27 18.66 -7.74
C GLY A 110 9.81 18.57 -8.21
N LEU A 111 9.25 17.37 -8.34
CA LEU A 111 7.82 17.16 -8.63
C LEU A 111 6.97 17.35 -7.38
N ILE A 112 7.54 17.07 -6.20
CA ILE A 112 6.98 17.35 -4.88
C ILE A 112 8.01 18.16 -4.08
N SER A 113 7.54 19.18 -3.37
CA SER A 113 8.33 19.87 -2.36
C SER A 113 8.00 19.35 -0.97
N ASP A 114 9.00 19.22 -0.11
CA ASP A 114 8.88 18.82 1.30
C ASP A 114 9.36 19.91 2.28
N ARG A 115 9.75 21.10 1.78
CA ARG A 115 10.35 22.17 2.60
C ARG A 115 9.41 22.75 3.65
N ASP A 116 8.16 23.04 3.25
CA ASP A 116 7.12 23.63 4.10
C ASP A 116 5.94 22.65 4.29
N GLY A 117 6.24 21.36 4.21
CA GLY A 117 5.26 20.29 4.06
C GLY A 117 5.10 19.83 2.62
N LEU A 118 4.42 18.69 2.46
CA LEU A 118 4.28 18.04 1.16
C LEU A 118 3.32 18.82 0.24
N ALA A 119 3.86 19.31 -0.88
CA ALA A 119 3.10 19.99 -1.92
C ALA A 119 3.55 19.57 -3.32
N VAL A 120 2.61 19.43 -4.24
CA VAL A 120 2.92 19.16 -5.66
C VAL A 120 3.32 20.46 -6.33
N THR A 121 4.43 20.46 -7.05
CA THR A 121 4.90 21.64 -7.81
C THR A 121 4.15 21.78 -9.13
N GLU A 122 4.27 22.92 -9.80
CA GLU A 122 3.70 23.11 -11.15
C GLU A 122 4.23 22.06 -12.14
N ARG A 123 5.54 21.79 -12.09
CA ARG A 123 6.19 20.72 -12.86
C ARG A 123 5.58 19.36 -12.51
N GLY A 124 5.40 19.07 -11.21
CA GLY A 124 4.76 17.86 -10.74
C GLY A 124 3.38 17.66 -11.35
N TRP A 125 2.51 18.67 -11.30
CA TRP A 125 1.18 18.60 -11.91
C TRP A 125 1.22 18.34 -13.41
N ALA A 126 2.12 19.01 -14.14
CA ALA A 126 2.30 18.77 -15.57
C ALA A 126 2.74 17.33 -15.88
N THR A 127 3.70 16.80 -15.11
CA THR A 127 4.17 15.41 -15.26
C THR A 127 3.09 14.39 -14.90
N PHE A 128 2.32 14.62 -13.84
CA PHE A 128 1.20 13.74 -13.48
C PHE A 128 0.12 13.75 -14.57
N ALA A 129 -0.21 14.93 -15.10
CA ALA A 129 -1.17 15.05 -16.20
C ALA A 129 -0.71 14.31 -17.47
N SER A 130 0.58 14.40 -17.85
CA SER A 130 1.10 13.68 -19.02
C SER A 130 1.05 12.15 -18.87
N LEU A 131 1.07 11.64 -17.64
CA LEU A 131 0.89 10.23 -17.31
C LEU A 131 -0.59 9.81 -17.18
N GLY A 132 -1.53 10.76 -17.29
CA GLY A 132 -2.94 10.54 -17.06
C GLY A 132 -3.30 10.32 -15.59
N ILE A 133 -2.52 10.89 -14.66
CA ILE A 133 -2.76 10.85 -13.22
C ILE A 133 -3.49 12.14 -12.83
N GLU A 134 -4.78 12.03 -12.57
CA GLU A 134 -5.61 13.17 -12.17
C GLU A 134 -6.16 13.00 -10.75
N VAL A 135 -6.11 14.09 -9.96
CA VAL A 135 -6.69 14.12 -8.61
C VAL A 135 -7.58 15.35 -8.48
N GLN A 136 -8.88 15.15 -8.62
CA GLN A 136 -9.84 16.25 -8.49
C GLN A 136 -10.45 16.27 -7.09
N ARG A 137 -10.35 17.42 -6.40
CA ARG A 137 -11.02 17.75 -5.12
C ARG A 137 -11.05 16.57 -4.13
N PRO A 138 -9.89 16.13 -3.62
CA PRO A 138 -9.84 14.94 -2.80
C PRO A 138 -10.56 15.16 -1.46
N ARG A 139 -11.36 14.19 -1.03
CA ARG A 139 -12.02 14.18 0.30
C ARG A 139 -11.05 13.90 1.47
N ARG A 140 -9.77 13.72 1.17
CA ARG A 140 -8.67 13.45 2.10
C ARG A 140 -7.45 14.26 1.68
N ALA A 141 -6.42 14.31 2.52
CA ALA A 141 -5.16 14.98 2.18
C ALA A 141 -4.61 14.49 0.82
N LEU A 142 -4.13 15.43 0.01
CA LEU A 142 -3.54 15.14 -1.30
C LEU A 142 -2.28 14.27 -1.14
N LEU A 143 -1.40 14.71 -0.24
CA LEU A 143 -0.14 14.06 0.14
C LEU A 143 -0.04 14.02 1.66
N ARG A 144 0.55 12.95 2.18
CA ARG A 144 1.00 12.83 3.57
C ARG A 144 2.13 11.82 3.64
N GLU A 145 3.00 11.98 4.64
CA GLU A 145 4.03 10.97 4.92
C GLU A 145 3.41 9.72 5.54
N CYS A 146 3.95 8.56 5.15
CA CYS A 146 3.63 7.27 5.72
C CYS A 146 4.92 6.47 5.91
N LEU A 147 5.15 6.00 7.14
CA LEU A 147 6.38 5.34 7.52
C LEU A 147 6.38 3.87 7.08
N ASP A 148 7.37 3.47 6.30
CA ASP A 148 7.59 2.08 5.90
C ASP A 148 8.25 1.28 7.03
N TRP A 149 7.61 0.23 7.55
CA TRP A 149 8.25 -0.66 8.55
C TRP A 149 9.46 -1.45 8.05
N THR A 150 9.54 -1.78 6.76
CA THR A 150 10.58 -2.65 6.21
C THR A 150 11.84 -1.86 5.92
N GLU A 151 11.68 -0.63 5.42
CA GLU A 151 12.79 0.25 5.07
C GLU A 151 13.08 1.28 6.18
N ARG A 152 12.17 1.48 7.14
CA ARG A 152 12.22 2.52 8.19
C ARG A 152 12.40 3.94 7.63
N ARG A 153 11.77 4.20 6.49
CA ARG A 153 11.81 5.46 5.75
C ARG A 153 10.41 5.83 5.29
N GLU A 154 10.19 7.09 5.04
CA GLU A 154 8.91 7.59 4.57
C GLU A 154 8.66 7.19 3.10
N HIS A 155 7.43 6.81 2.81
CA HIS A 155 6.83 6.83 1.49
C HIS A 155 5.60 7.73 1.51
N LEU A 156 4.98 7.95 0.35
CA LEU A 156 3.83 8.83 0.25
C LEU A 156 2.50 8.08 0.39
N ALA A 157 1.57 8.68 1.11
CA ALA A 157 0.16 8.32 1.14
C ALA A 157 -0.71 9.53 0.80
N GLY A 158 -2.01 9.31 0.62
CA GLY A 158 -2.97 10.38 0.28
C GLY A 158 -3.70 10.12 -1.03
N ALA A 159 -4.38 11.14 -1.55
CA ALA A 159 -5.12 11.02 -2.79
C ALA A 159 -4.21 10.82 -4.02
N LEU A 160 -3.08 11.54 -4.10
CA LEU A 160 -2.16 11.43 -5.23
C LEU A 160 -1.45 10.07 -5.30
N PRO A 161 -0.83 9.55 -4.23
CA PRO A 161 -0.21 8.22 -4.27
C PRO A 161 -1.19 7.09 -4.61
N ALA A 162 -2.46 7.24 -4.24
CA ALA A 162 -3.49 6.29 -4.64
C ALA A 162 -3.91 6.42 -6.10
N ALA A 163 -3.98 7.64 -6.63
CA ALA A 163 -4.20 7.86 -8.06
C ALA A 163 -3.04 7.31 -8.90
N ILE A 164 -1.78 7.48 -8.44
CA ILE A 164 -0.61 6.86 -9.07
C ILE A 164 -0.75 5.34 -9.11
N LEU A 165 -1.07 4.71 -7.97
CA LEU A 165 -1.25 3.26 -7.91
C LEU A 165 -2.39 2.78 -8.83
N SER A 166 -3.53 3.48 -8.82
CA SER A 166 -4.68 3.14 -9.68
C SER A 166 -4.28 3.23 -11.14
N ARG A 167 -3.71 4.37 -11.56
CA ARG A 167 -3.30 4.60 -12.94
C ARG A 167 -2.28 3.57 -13.41
N ALA A 168 -1.30 3.22 -12.58
CA ALA A 168 -0.30 2.22 -12.91
C ALA A 168 -0.89 0.81 -13.07
N GLN A 169 -1.94 0.46 -12.32
CA GLN A 169 -2.69 -0.78 -12.52
C GLN A 169 -3.52 -0.72 -13.81
N ASP A 170 -4.25 0.37 -14.03
CA ASP A 170 -5.12 0.55 -15.19
C ASP A 170 -4.33 0.57 -16.50
N ALA A 171 -3.10 1.10 -16.47
CA ALA A 171 -2.17 1.08 -17.59
C ALA A 171 -1.44 -0.26 -17.80
N GLY A 172 -1.57 -1.21 -16.87
CA GLY A 172 -0.83 -2.47 -16.89
C GLY A 172 0.66 -2.34 -16.55
N TRP A 173 1.13 -1.18 -16.08
CA TRP A 173 2.54 -0.97 -15.71
C TRP A 173 2.97 -1.79 -14.50
N LEU A 174 2.02 -2.16 -13.64
CA LEU A 174 2.23 -3.06 -12.52
C LEU A 174 1.00 -3.92 -12.27
N SER A 175 1.18 -5.03 -11.57
CA SER A 175 0.10 -5.84 -11.02
C SER A 175 0.30 -6.06 -9.52
N ARG A 176 -0.81 -6.28 -8.82
CA ARG A 176 -0.84 -6.59 -7.39
C ARG A 176 -1.28 -8.02 -7.17
N ASP A 177 -0.54 -8.76 -6.34
CA ASP A 177 -0.92 -10.12 -5.95
C ASP A 177 -1.95 -10.15 -4.80
N SER A 178 -2.39 -11.35 -4.44
CA SER A 178 -3.35 -11.58 -3.34
C SER A 178 -2.76 -11.32 -1.93
N HIS A 179 -1.50 -10.92 -1.84
CA HIS A 179 -0.77 -10.68 -0.60
C HIS A 179 -0.18 -9.28 -0.51
N ARG A 180 -0.65 -8.35 -1.37
CA ARG A 180 -0.22 -6.95 -1.47
C ARG A 180 1.12 -6.74 -2.17
N ALA A 181 1.85 -7.79 -2.52
CA ALA A 181 3.09 -7.61 -3.27
C ALA A 181 2.75 -7.04 -4.66
N VAL A 182 3.65 -6.22 -5.16
CA VAL A 182 3.51 -5.55 -6.45
C VAL A 182 4.61 -6.07 -7.37
N THR A 183 4.22 -6.41 -8.60
CA THR A 183 5.14 -6.72 -9.69
C THR A 183 5.05 -5.60 -10.71
N VAL A 184 6.18 -4.96 -10.99
CA VAL A 184 6.29 -3.91 -12.02
C VAL A 184 6.64 -4.58 -13.35
N HIS A 185 5.86 -4.27 -14.39
CA HIS A 185 6.01 -4.79 -15.75
C HIS A 185 6.66 -3.77 -16.68
N ASP A 186 6.46 -2.48 -16.41
CA ASP A 186 7.03 -1.35 -17.14
C ASP A 186 7.61 -0.35 -16.13
N THR A 187 8.85 0.08 -16.35
CA THR A 187 9.58 1.00 -15.46
C THR A 187 9.67 2.42 -16.02
N ALA A 188 9.27 2.66 -17.27
CA ALA A 188 9.37 3.96 -17.91
C ALA A 188 8.57 5.05 -17.19
N TRP A 189 7.43 4.69 -16.58
CA TRP A 189 6.63 5.62 -15.78
C TRP A 189 7.30 5.99 -14.45
N LEU A 190 8.12 5.11 -13.87
CA LEU A 190 8.89 5.41 -12.66
C LEU A 190 9.99 6.41 -12.96
N GLU A 191 10.68 6.23 -14.08
CA GLU A 191 11.73 7.13 -14.55
C GLU A 191 11.18 8.54 -14.83
N GLN A 192 9.98 8.65 -15.41
CA GLN A 192 9.29 9.94 -15.59
C GLN A 192 8.92 10.62 -14.27
N LEU A 193 8.82 9.86 -13.18
CA LEU A 193 8.57 10.36 -11.83
C LEU A 193 9.87 10.53 -11.01
N GLY A 194 11.03 10.45 -11.65
CA GLY A 194 12.34 10.58 -11.01
C GLY A 194 12.75 9.37 -10.16
N ALA A 195 11.93 8.31 -10.15
CA ALA A 195 12.17 7.13 -9.35
C ALA A 195 13.12 6.17 -10.08
N GLN A 196 14.18 5.75 -9.41
CA GLN A 196 15.06 4.72 -9.96
C GLN A 196 14.30 3.39 -10.10
N SER A 197 14.48 2.74 -11.25
CA SER A 197 13.84 1.46 -11.55
C SER A 197 14.14 0.41 -10.45
N PRO A 198 13.14 -0.39 -10.02
CA PRO A 198 13.37 -1.48 -9.09
C PRO A 198 14.35 -2.55 -9.61
N GLN A 199 14.60 -2.60 -10.92
CA GLN A 199 15.58 -3.51 -11.54
C GLN A 199 17.03 -3.16 -11.13
N THR A 200 17.33 -1.87 -10.93
CA THR A 200 18.60 -1.39 -10.36
C THR A 200 18.70 -1.66 -8.85
N LEU A 201 17.57 -1.96 -8.18
CA LEU A 201 17.46 -2.22 -6.73
C LEU A 201 17.33 -3.71 -6.38
N GLY A 202 17.42 -4.63 -7.36
CA GLY A 202 17.37 -6.07 -7.09
C GLY A 202 17.30 -6.95 -8.32
N ALA A 203 18.43 -7.17 -9.00
CA ALA A 203 18.64 -8.24 -9.98
C ALA A 203 18.54 -9.68 -9.38
N ALA A 204 17.77 -9.92 -8.32
CA ALA A 204 17.82 -11.16 -7.53
C ALA A 204 16.45 -11.77 -7.20
N LEU A 205 15.51 -11.75 -8.16
CA LEU A 205 14.24 -12.46 -8.06
C LEU A 205 13.85 -13.15 -9.39
N ALA A 206 14.79 -13.85 -10.02
CA ALA A 206 14.47 -15.03 -10.84
C ALA A 206 14.58 -16.29 -9.95
N PRO A 207 13.79 -17.36 -10.20
CA PRO A 207 13.72 -18.55 -9.35
C PRO A 207 15.07 -19.23 -9.13
#